data_AF-A0A8J6G5S0-F1
#
_entry.id   AF-A0A8J6G5S0-F1
#
_cell.length_a   1.000
_cell.length_b   1.000
_cell.length_c   1.000
_cell.angle_alpha   90.00
_cell.angle_beta   90.00
_cell.angle_gamma   90.00
#
_symmetry.space_group_name_H-M   'P 1'
#
loop_
_entity.id
_entity.type
_entity.pdbx_description
1 polymer ?
#
loop_
_entity_poly.entity_id
_entity_poly.type
_entity_poly.pdbx_seq_one_letter_code
_entity_poly.pdbx_strand_id
1 'polypeptide(L)'
;MRASNQLLGLLLLWLTGTKCDIQMTQSPASLSASLGDSVTITCQASQNIGSWLAWYQQKTGTSPKLLIYNAKSLAEGVPSRFSGTGSGTQFTLKISSLKMWQPIIVYSVITYLAQ
;
A
#
# COMPACT_ATOMS: atom_id res chain seq x y z
N MET A 1 -41.72 -19.92 37.50
CA MET A 1 -41.51 -19.81 36.04
C MET A 1 -40.26 -18.97 35.81
N ARG A 2 -39.10 -19.62 35.59
CA ARG A 2 -37.84 -18.91 35.30
C ARG A 2 -37.76 -18.73 33.79
N ALA A 3 -38.05 -17.52 33.31
CA ALA A 3 -37.89 -17.17 31.90
C ALA A 3 -36.39 -17.25 31.54
N SER A 4 -36.08 -18.14 30.59
CA SER A 4 -34.74 -18.32 30.04
C SER A 4 -34.42 -17.16 29.10
N ASN A 5 -33.84 -16.09 29.64
CA ASN A 5 -33.32 -14.97 28.86
C ASN A 5 -31.95 -15.27 28.19
N GLN A 6 -31.51 -16.53 28.18
CA GLN A 6 -30.18 -16.92 27.69
C GLN A 6 -30.16 -17.22 26.18
N LEU A 7 -31.33 -17.43 25.54
CA LEU A 7 -31.39 -17.73 24.10
C LEU A 7 -31.25 -16.49 23.21
N LEU A 8 -31.63 -15.30 23.69
CA LEU A 8 -31.53 -14.07 22.90
C LEU A 8 -30.09 -13.56 22.78
N GLY A 9 -29.22 -13.85 23.75
CA GLY A 9 -27.80 -13.47 23.74
C GLY A 9 -26.95 -14.29 22.76
N LEU A 10 -27.33 -15.54 22.50
CA LEU A 10 -26.62 -16.44 21.56
C LEU A 10 -26.90 -16.11 20.08
N LEU A 11 -28.00 -15.41 19.77
CA LEU A 11 -28.37 -15.07 18.40
C LEU A 11 -27.59 -13.86 17.84
N LEU A 12 -26.98 -13.04 18.70
CA LEU A 12 -26.22 -11.85 18.30
C LEU A 12 -24.74 -12.13 17.99
N LEU A 13 -24.22 -13.34 18.28
CA LEU A 13 -22.83 -13.71 18.00
C LEU A 13 -22.56 -14.15 16.55
N TRP A 14 -23.58 -14.19 15.69
CA TRP A 14 -23.49 -14.73 14.33
C TRP A 14 -23.32 -13.66 13.24
N LEU A 15 -23.17 -12.40 13.62
CA LEU A 15 -22.75 -11.33 12.70
C LEU A 15 -21.27 -11.02 12.93
N THR A 16 -20.40 -12.04 12.88
CA THR A 16 -18.99 -11.80 12.59
C THR A 16 -18.92 -11.30 11.16
N GLY A 17 -19.12 -9.99 10.96
CA GLY A 17 -18.88 -9.35 9.69
C GLY A 17 -17.47 -9.71 9.26
N THR A 18 -17.35 -10.48 8.18
CA THR A 18 -16.08 -10.73 7.53
C THR A 18 -15.58 -9.36 7.05
N LYS A 19 -14.69 -8.74 7.82
CA LYS A 19 -13.95 -7.57 7.33
C LYS A 19 -13.11 -8.08 6.16
N CYS A 20 -13.59 -7.83 4.95
CA CYS A 20 -12.82 -8.07 3.73
C CYS A 20 -11.76 -6.98 3.62
N ASP A 21 -10.74 -7.03 4.48
CA ASP A 21 -9.62 -6.11 4.43
C ASP A 21 -8.50 -6.71 3.57
N ILE A 22 -8.02 -5.96 2.60
CA ILE A 22 -6.93 -6.39 1.73
C ILE A 22 -5.64 -5.97 2.39
N GLN A 23 -4.95 -6.93 3.00
CA GLN A 23 -3.64 -6.70 3.59
C GLN A 23 -2.59 -6.43 2.51
N MET A 24 -1.76 -5.42 2.75
CA MET A 24 -0.66 -4.99 1.89
C MET A 24 0.67 -5.14 2.63
N THR A 25 1.59 -5.94 2.08
CA THR A 25 2.90 -6.19 2.68
C THR A 25 3.99 -5.62 1.79
N GLN A 26 4.79 -4.69 2.32
CA GLN A 26 5.89 -4.07 1.58
C GLN A 26 7.26 -4.60 2.02
N SER A 27 8.19 -4.69 1.08
CA SER A 27 9.57 -5.08 1.35
C SER A 27 10.58 -4.25 0.52
N PRO A 28 11.72 -3.86 1.09
CA PRO A 28 12.06 -3.96 2.51
C PRO A 28 11.26 -2.94 3.35
N ALA A 29 11.09 -3.21 4.66
CA ALA A 29 10.41 -2.29 5.58
C ALA A 29 11.20 -0.98 5.79
N SER A 30 12.53 -1.06 5.71
CA SER A 30 13.44 0.07 5.70
C SER A 30 14.69 -0.29 4.89
N LEU A 31 15.32 0.70 4.29
CA LEU A 31 16.55 0.54 3.52
C LEU A 31 17.41 1.78 3.68
N SER A 32 18.72 1.57 3.80
CA SER A 32 19.73 2.62 3.63
C SER A 32 20.41 2.43 2.28
N ALA A 33 20.58 3.52 1.52
CA ALA A 33 21.18 3.50 0.20
C ALA A 33 21.92 4.82 -0.05
N SER A 34 22.93 4.78 -0.90
CA SER A 34 23.77 5.93 -1.25
C SER A 34 23.19 6.71 -2.42
N LEU A 35 23.66 7.95 -2.60
CA LEU A 35 23.36 8.70 -3.82
C LEU A 35 23.78 7.90 -5.06
N GLY A 36 22.92 7.91 -6.08
CA GLY A 36 23.17 7.19 -7.32
C GLY A 36 22.72 5.73 -7.29
N ASP A 37 22.48 5.15 -6.11
CA ASP A 37 21.98 3.77 -6.02
C ASP A 37 20.61 3.61 -6.67
N SER A 38 20.32 2.39 -7.09
CA SER A 38 18.98 1.98 -7.52
C SER A 38 18.33 1.15 -6.43
N VAL A 39 17.10 1.48 -6.09
CA VAL A 39 16.31 0.78 -5.07
C VAL A 39 15.09 0.13 -5.70
N THR A 40 14.75 -1.06 -5.22
CA THR A 40 13.53 -1.78 -5.58
C THR A 40 12.73 -2.04 -4.31
N ILE A 41 11.46 -1.62 -4.32
CA ILE A 41 10.49 -1.87 -3.25
C ILE A 41 9.40 -2.75 -3.85
N THR A 42 9.03 -3.82 -3.16
CA THR A 42 7.92 -4.69 -3.56
C THR A 42 6.71 -4.45 -2.66
N CYS A 43 5.53 -4.74 -3.20
CA CYS A 43 4.28 -4.81 -2.47
C CYS A 43 3.53 -6.08 -2.86
N GLN A 44 3.15 -6.85 -1.87
CA GLN A 44 2.31 -8.04 -1.98
C GLN A 44 0.94 -7.73 -1.38
N ALA A 45 -0.10 -7.76 -2.21
CA ALA A 45 -1.48 -7.77 -1.76
C ALA A 45 -1.90 -9.20 -1.40
N SER A 46 -2.70 -9.35 -0.34
CA SER A 46 -3.30 -10.63 0.07
C SER A 46 -4.36 -11.14 -0.92
N GLN A 47 -4.91 -10.25 -1.76
CA GLN A 47 -5.94 -10.56 -2.75
C GLN A 47 -5.63 -9.85 -4.07
N ASN A 48 -6.26 -10.30 -5.16
CA ASN A 48 -6.10 -9.69 -6.47
C ASN A 48 -6.75 -8.30 -6.48
N ILE A 49 -5.94 -7.26 -6.67
CA ILE A 49 -6.37 -5.86 -6.79
C ILE A 49 -6.21 -5.32 -8.20
N GLY A 50 -6.09 -6.17 -9.23
CA GLY A 50 -5.88 -5.76 -10.61
C GLY A 50 -4.66 -4.86 -10.75
N SER A 51 -4.86 -3.62 -11.21
CA SER A 51 -3.82 -2.59 -11.30
C SER A 51 -4.04 -1.44 -10.33
N TRP A 52 -4.95 -1.60 -9.35
CA TRP A 52 -5.47 -0.53 -8.51
C TRP A 52 -4.58 -0.23 -7.30
N LEU A 53 -3.30 -0.01 -7.60
CA LEU A 53 -2.26 0.35 -6.65
C LEU A 53 -1.67 1.70 -7.04
N ALA A 54 -1.49 2.56 -6.04
CA ALA A 54 -0.76 3.80 -6.14
C ALA A 54 0.43 3.80 -5.19
N TRP A 55 1.55 4.38 -5.65
CA TRP A 55 2.76 4.59 -4.86
C TRP A 55 2.86 6.04 -4.42
N TYR A 56 3.12 6.25 -3.14
CA TYR A 56 3.29 7.56 -2.54
C TYR A 56 4.67 7.71 -1.94
N GLN A 57 5.19 8.93 -2.02
CA GLN A 57 6.38 9.36 -1.32
C GLN A 57 6.01 10.41 -0.27
N GLN A 58 6.53 10.25 0.94
CA GLN A 58 6.38 11.23 2.00
C GLN A 58 7.74 11.57 2.60
N LYS A 59 8.06 12.86 2.62
CA LYS A 59 9.16 13.38 3.46
C LYS A 59 8.60 13.67 4.85
N THR A 60 9.40 13.45 5.88
CA THR A 60 9.01 13.77 7.26
C THR A 60 8.50 15.21 7.34
N GLY A 61 7.32 15.41 7.94
CA GLY A 61 6.69 16.73 8.08
C GLY A 61 6.00 17.28 6.82
N THR A 62 5.86 16.48 5.75
CA THR A 62 5.16 16.90 4.51
C THR A 62 3.97 16.00 4.21
N SER A 63 3.02 16.50 3.41
CA SER A 63 1.93 15.70 2.88
C SER A 63 2.44 14.65 1.89
N PRO A 64 1.79 13.47 1.82
CA PRO A 64 2.11 12.46 0.82
C PRO A 64 2.01 12.99 -0.61
N LYS A 65 2.99 12.67 -1.45
CA LYS A 65 3.01 12.98 -2.87
C LYS A 65 2.84 11.71 -3.69
N LEU A 66 1.86 11.70 -4.59
CA LEU A 66 1.67 10.62 -5.55
C LEU A 66 2.88 10.52 -6.49
N LEU A 67 3.42 9.31 -6.64
CA LEU A 67 4.47 8.99 -7.60
C LEU A 67 3.91 8.29 -8.83
N ILE A 68 3.18 7.19 -8.60
CA ILE A 68 2.68 6.29 -9.63
C ILE A 68 1.25 5.89 -9.29
N TYR A 69 0.38 5.83 -10.28
CA TYR A 69 -0.99 5.33 -10.18
C TYR A 69 -1.23 4.21 -11.19
N ASN A 70 -2.32 3.47 -11.01
CA ASN A 70 -2.66 2.32 -11.86
C ASN A 70 -1.49 1.31 -12.01
N ALA A 71 -0.75 1.10 -10.92
CA ALA A 71 0.48 0.30 -10.79
C ALA A 71 1.69 0.75 -11.62
N LYS A 72 1.50 1.42 -12.77
CA LYS A 72 2.56 1.66 -13.76
C LYS A 72 2.64 3.11 -14.28
N SER A 73 1.55 3.87 -14.17
CA SER A 73 1.46 5.21 -14.76
C SER A 73 2.11 6.25 -13.85
N LEU A 74 3.10 6.97 -14.37
CA LEU A 74 3.79 8.03 -13.65
C LEU A 74 2.87 9.24 -13.50
N ALA A 75 2.76 9.80 -12.28
CA ALA A 75 2.01 11.03 -12.06
C ALA A 75 2.72 12.25 -12.68
N GLU A 76 1.96 13.29 -12.99
CA GLU A 76 2.48 14.49 -13.64
C GLU A 76 3.56 15.18 -12.78
N GLY A 77 4.64 15.62 -13.44
CA GLY A 77 5.78 16.26 -12.78
C GLY A 77 6.63 15.33 -11.91
N VAL A 78 6.36 14.02 -11.90
CA VAL A 78 7.22 13.03 -11.25
C VAL A 78 8.35 12.65 -12.21
N PRO A 79 9.62 12.66 -11.77
CA PRO A 79 10.75 12.34 -12.65
C PRO A 79 10.77 10.86 -13.07
N SER A 80 11.25 10.59 -14.29
CA SER A 80 11.34 9.25 -14.91
C SER A 80 12.21 8.23 -14.16
N ARG A 81 12.90 8.65 -13.11
CA ARG A 81 13.65 7.77 -12.22
C ARG A 81 12.76 6.81 -11.42
N PHE A 82 11.48 7.13 -11.27
CA PHE A 82 10.49 6.25 -10.66
C PHE A 82 9.82 5.41 -11.74
N SER A 83 9.70 4.11 -11.51
CA SER A 83 9.01 3.19 -12.42
C SER A 83 8.27 2.12 -11.63
N GLY A 84 7.05 1.83 -12.05
CA GLY A 84 6.15 0.87 -11.39
C GLY A 84 5.84 -0.29 -12.31
N THR A 85 5.80 -1.50 -11.76
CA THR A 85 5.40 -2.72 -12.47
C THR A 85 4.50 -3.59 -11.60
N GLY A 86 3.89 -4.60 -12.22
CA GLY A 86 3.02 -5.56 -11.54
C GLY A 86 1.54 -5.39 -11.83
N SER A 87 0.78 -6.35 -11.31
CA SER A 87 -0.67 -6.49 -11.39
C SER A 87 -1.11 -7.67 -10.54
N GLY A 88 -2.40 -7.77 -10.25
CA GLY A 88 -2.96 -8.85 -9.47
C GLY A 88 -2.61 -8.67 -8.01
N THR A 89 -1.63 -9.46 -7.54
CA THR A 89 -1.23 -9.47 -6.13
C THR A 89 0.20 -8.96 -5.90
N GLN A 90 0.99 -8.79 -6.96
CA GLN A 90 2.42 -8.47 -6.85
C GLN A 90 2.77 -7.21 -7.62
N PHE A 91 3.46 -6.29 -6.95
CA PHE A 91 3.81 -4.98 -7.47
C PHE A 91 5.23 -4.61 -7.07
N THR A 92 5.87 -3.82 -7.92
CA THR A 92 7.24 -3.37 -7.71
C THR A 92 7.35 -1.89 -8.06
N LEU A 93 8.02 -1.13 -7.20
CA LEU A 93 8.50 0.22 -7.47
C LEU A 93 10.02 0.17 -7.59
N LYS A 94 10.55 0.62 -8.72
CA LYS A 94 11.97 0.87 -8.93
C LYS A 94 12.24 2.37 -8.89
N ILE A 95 13.25 2.75 -8.11
CA ILE A 95 13.78 4.11 -8.03
C ILE A 95 15.22 4.04 -8.51
N SER A 96 15.50 4.56 -9.70
CA SER A 96 16.87 4.65 -10.22
C SER A 96 17.54 5.94 -9.74
N SER A 97 18.86 5.90 -9.56
CA SER A 97 19.70 7.07 -9.25
C SER A 97 19.14 7.95 -8.14
N LEU A 98 19.22 7.47 -6.89
CA LEU A 98 18.79 8.25 -5.73
C LEU A 98 19.45 9.64 -5.70
N LYS A 99 18.63 10.66 -5.41
CA LYS A 99 19.02 12.08 -5.39
C LYS A 99 18.92 12.73 -4.01
N MET A 100 18.62 11.98 -2.96
CA MET A 100 18.35 12.55 -1.63
C MET A 100 19.23 11.92 -0.57
N TRP A 101 19.75 12.77 0.32
CA TRP A 101 20.52 12.40 1.50
C TRP A 101 19.66 12.27 2.77
N GLN A 102 18.36 12.58 2.67
CA GLN A 102 17.42 12.58 3.80
C GLN A 102 16.49 11.36 3.74
N PRO A 103 16.03 10.86 4.89
CA PRO A 103 15.11 9.73 4.95
C PRO A 103 13.75 10.07 4.34
N ILE A 104 13.16 9.08 3.68
CA ILE A 104 11.90 9.19 2.97
C ILE A 104 11.09 7.93 3.25
N ILE A 105 9.79 8.11 3.42
CA ILE A 105 8.84 7.01 3.55
C ILE A 105 8.18 6.79 2.19
N VAL A 106 8.16 5.54 1.74
CA VAL A 106 7.48 5.13 0.51
C VAL A 106 6.47 4.04 0.84
N TYR A 107 5.21 4.27 0.49
CA TYR A 107 4.15 3.31 0.77
C TYR A 107 3.20 3.15 -0.42
N SER A 108 2.53 2.01 -0.44
CA SER A 108 1.54 1.64 -1.46
C SER A 108 0.13 1.70 -0.90
N VAL A 109 -0.83 2.19 -1.68
CA VAL A 109 -2.25 2.27 -1.29
C VAL A 109 -3.13 1.68 -2.39
N ILE A 110 -4.19 0.98 -2.00
CA ILE A 110 -5.25 0.51 -2.91
C ILE A 110 -6.19 1.69 -3.22
N THR A 111 -6.36 2.02 -4.50
CA THR A 111 -7.06 3.26 -4.88
C THR A 111 -8.58 3.22 -4.70
N TYR A 112 -9.21 2.04 -4.62
CA TYR A 112 -10.66 1.92 -4.41
C TYR A 112 -11.13 2.30 -3.00
N LEU A 113 -10.23 2.25 -2.02
CA LEU A 113 -10.54 2.54 -0.61
C LEU A 113 -10.17 3.97 -0.21
N ALA A 114 -9.68 4.78 -1.16
CA ALA A 114 -9.21 6.14 -0.94
C ALA A 114 -10.22 7.22 -1.39
N GLN A 115 -11.50 6.86 -1.57
CA GLN A 115 -12.60 7.77 -1.92
C GLN A 115 -13.55 7.97 -0.74
#